data_AF-K1YWM6-F1
#
_entry.id   AF-K1YWM6-F1
#
_cell.length_a   1.000
_cell.length_b   1.000
_cell.length_c   1.000
_cell.angle_alpha   90.00
_cell.angle_beta   90.00
_cell.angle_gamma   90.00
#
_symmetry.space_group_name_H-M   'P 1'
#
loop_
_entity.id
_entity.type
_entity.pdbx_description
1 polymer ?
#
loop_
_entity_poly.entity_id
_entity_poly.type
_entity_poly.pdbx_seq_one_letter_code
_entity_poly.pdbx_strand_id
1 'polypeptide(L)'
;MFKIQLYQIIVVSVASVMLYQGAKEFFKREAGQTFLKFAVRLIVWGGMGTVAVYPNITEVVARVMGIEGNINAVIITGFLLVFLLIFKLLSAIEKIEQNISELTRREALSPLTEIEPKSRKGDE
;
A
#
# COMPACT_ATOMS: atom_id res chain seq x y z
N MET A 1 30.62 -5.59 24.38
CA MET A 1 30.34 -4.27 25.01
C MET A 1 29.27 -3.58 24.16
N PHE A 2 28.04 -3.45 24.66
CA PHE A 2 26.92 -2.88 23.89
C PHE A 2 27.24 -1.42 23.51
N LYS A 3 27.58 -1.18 22.24
CA LYS A 3 27.67 0.19 21.69
C LYS A 3 26.25 0.65 21.39
N ILE A 4 25.57 1.18 22.40
CA ILE A 4 24.27 1.79 22.22
C ILE A 4 24.48 3.05 21.39
N GLN A 5 24.05 3.01 20.14
CA GLN A 5 24.15 4.16 19.25
C GLN A 5 22.97 5.10 19.54
N LEU A 6 23.23 6.41 19.53
CA LEU A 6 22.25 7.43 19.93
C LEU A 6 20.91 7.30 19.17
N TYR A 7 20.94 6.85 17.91
CA TYR A 7 19.73 6.62 17.13
C TYR A 7 18.85 5.51 17.72
N GLN A 8 19.40 4.47 18.35
CA GLN A 8 18.61 3.37 18.92
C GLN A 8 17.74 3.87 20.06
N ILE A 9 18.31 4.71 20.94
CA ILE A 9 17.59 5.31 22.07
C ILE A 9 16.46 6.21 21.55
N ILE A 10 16.76 7.05 20.55
CA ILE A 10 15.77 7.97 19.97
C ILE A 10 14.65 7.19 19.28
N VAL A 11 14.99 6.20 18.44
CA VAL A 11 14.01 5.41 17.68
C VAL A 11 13.12 4.59 18.61
N VAL A 12 13.68 3.93 19.63
CA VAL A 12 12.89 3.17 20.62
C VAL A 12 11.96 4.10 21.39
N SER A 13 12.44 5.27 21.82
CA SER A 13 11.61 6.25 22.53
C SER A 13 10.45 6.75 21.67
N VAL A 14 10.72 7.09 20.40
CA VAL A 14 9.69 7.53 19.45
C VAL A 14 8.70 6.41 19.13
N ALA A 15 9.19 5.18 18.91
CA ALA A 15 8.34 4.02 18.66
C ALA A 15 7.41 3.72 19.86
N SER A 16 7.93 3.77 21.09
CA SER A 16 7.12 3.59 22.30
C SER A 16 6.04 4.66 22.44
N VAL A 17 6.36 5.93 22.18
CA VAL A 17 5.38 7.03 22.23
C VAL A 17 4.32 6.86 21.13
N MET A 18 4.71 6.51 19.91
CA MET A 18 3.80 6.29 18.78
C MET A 18 2.86 5.09 19.00
N LEU A 19 3.37 3.99 19.55
CA LEU A 19 2.58 2.81 19.90
C LEU A 19 1.62 3.10 21.05
N TYR A 20 2.07 3.85 22.07
CA TYR A 20 1.20 4.25 23.19
C TYR A 20 0.07 5.18 22.73
N GLN A 21 0.36 6.16 21.88
CA GLN A 21 -0.66 7.03 21.28
C GLN A 21 -1.64 6.21 20.43
N GLY A 22 -1.13 5.32 19.58
CA GLY A 22 -1.97 4.44 18.75
C GLY A 22 -2.87 3.53 19.59
N ALA A 23 -2.35 2.97 20.68
CA ALA A 23 -3.15 2.14 21.59
C ALA A 23 -4.23 2.96 22.31
N LYS A 24 -3.88 4.16 22.80
CA LYS A 24 -4.80 5.07 23.47
C LYS A 24 -5.92 5.54 22.53
N GLU A 25 -5.60 5.87 21.28
CA GLU A 25 -6.56 6.26 20.25
C GLU A 25 -7.49 5.10 19.85
N PHE A 26 -6.94 3.88 19.73
CA PHE A 26 -7.73 2.67 19.43
C PHE A 26 -8.72 2.35 20.56
N PHE A 27 -8.29 2.42 21.82
CA PHE A 27 -9.16 2.20 22.97
C PHE A 27 -10.21 3.31 23.16
N LYS A 28 -9.92 4.54 22.72
CA LYS A 28 -10.88 5.66 22.79
C LYS A 28 -12.00 5.62 21.75
N ARG A 29 -11.96 4.69 20.77
CA ARG A 29 -12.99 4.53 19.71
C ARG A 29 -13.41 5.86 19.07
N GLU A 30 -12.47 6.78 18.85
CA GLU A 30 -12.77 8.00 18.11
C GLU A 30 -13.13 7.63 16.66
N ALA A 31 -14.30 8.12 16.23
CA ALA A 31 -14.93 7.78 14.96
C ALA A 31 -14.02 8.13 13.78
N GLY A 32 -13.30 7.13 13.24
CA GLY A 32 -12.41 7.30 12.09
C GLY A 32 -11.12 6.45 12.10
N GLN A 33 -10.80 5.78 13.21
CA GLN A 33 -9.74 4.76 13.24
C GLN A 33 -10.29 3.39 12.82
N THR A 34 -10.11 3.06 11.54
CA THR A 34 -10.24 1.69 11.04
C THR A 34 -9.17 0.82 11.71
N PHE A 35 -9.52 -0.39 12.14
CA PHE A 35 -8.59 -1.40 12.67
C PHE A 35 -7.30 -1.54 11.83
N LEU A 36 -7.42 -1.35 10.52
CA LEU A 36 -6.32 -1.32 9.55
C LEU A 36 -5.27 -0.22 9.85
N LYS A 37 -5.69 1.00 10.21
CA LYS A 37 -4.78 2.11 10.57
C LYS A 37 -3.96 1.77 11.81
N PHE A 38 -4.60 1.17 12.82
CA PHE A 38 -3.91 0.71 14.03
C PHE A 38 -2.95 -0.45 13.73
N ALA A 39 -3.40 -1.44 12.95
CA ALA A 39 -2.57 -2.59 12.56
C ALA A 39 -1.32 -2.16 11.77
N VAL A 40 -1.46 -1.24 10.80
CA VAL A 40 -0.32 -0.69 10.04
C VAL A 40 0.62 0.06 10.98
N ARG A 41 0.10 0.89 11.89
CA ARG A 41 0.92 1.63 12.85
C ARG A 41 1.69 0.68 13.77
N LEU A 42 1.07 -0.43 14.18
CA LEU A 42 1.67 -1.44 15.04
C LEU A 42 2.76 -2.23 14.31
N ILE A 43 2.53 -2.61 13.05
CA ILE A 43 3.53 -3.29 12.21
C ILE A 43 4.74 -2.39 11.95
N VAL A 44 4.51 -1.13 11.57
CA VAL A 44 5.59 -0.19 11.22
C VAL A 44 6.42 0.17 12.44
N TRP A 45 5.79 0.68 13.51
CA TRP A 45 6.53 1.12 14.69
C TRP A 45 7.02 -0.04 15.55
N GLY A 46 6.27 -1.16 15.60
CA GLY A 46 6.70 -2.38 16.25
C GLY A 46 7.90 -3.02 15.54
N GLY A 47 7.86 -3.10 14.21
CA GLY A 47 9.00 -3.57 13.40
C GLY A 47 10.23 -2.68 13.56
N MET A 48 10.05 -1.35 13.50
CA MET A 48 11.15 -0.39 13.65
C MET A 48 11.76 -0.39 15.05
N GLY A 49 10.94 -0.50 16.10
CA GLY A 49 11.42 -0.66 17.48
C GLY A 49 12.17 -1.98 17.68
N THR A 50 11.69 -3.07 17.09
CA THR A 50 12.33 -4.39 17.17
C THR A 50 13.71 -4.37 16.51
N VAL A 51 13.83 -3.75 15.33
CA VAL A 51 15.12 -3.55 14.62
C VAL A 51 16.08 -2.68 15.44
N ALA A 52 15.57 -1.64 16.11
CA ALA A 52 16.41 -0.76 16.91
C ALA A 52 16.98 -1.43 18.18
N VAL A 53 16.19 -2.31 18.84
CA VAL A 53 16.62 -3.05 20.04
C VAL A 53 17.53 -4.22 19.69
N TYR A 54 17.25 -4.92 18.58
CA TYR A 54 18.03 -6.07 18.12
C TYR A 54 18.55 -5.84 16.69
N PRO A 55 19.67 -5.12 16.53
CA PRO A 55 20.25 -4.88 15.20
C PRO A 55 20.66 -6.17 14.47
N ASN A 56 20.94 -7.26 15.22
CA ASN A 56 21.21 -8.58 14.65
C ASN A 56 19.99 -9.17 13.92
N ILE A 57 18.76 -8.72 14.21
CA ILE A 57 17.58 -9.12 13.43
C ILE A 57 17.68 -8.55 12.02
N THR A 58 18.22 -7.35 11.85
CA THR A 58 18.49 -6.79 10.52
C THR A 58 19.48 -7.67 9.76
N GLU A 59 20.51 -8.21 10.42
CA GLU A 59 21.45 -9.16 9.81
C GLU A 59 20.80 -10.53 9.50
N VAL A 60 19.91 -11.03 10.35
CA VAL A 60 19.18 -12.30 10.11
C VAL A 60 18.17 -12.13 8.98
N VAL A 61 17.42 -11.03 8.97
CA VAL A 61 16.50 -10.67 7.86
C VAL A 61 17.33 -10.48 6.59
N ALA A 62 18.47 -9.79 6.65
CA ALA A 62 19.38 -9.67 5.53
C ALA A 62 19.83 -11.06 5.03
N ARG A 63 20.28 -11.96 5.90
CA ARG A 63 20.71 -13.31 5.52
C ARG A 63 19.58 -14.18 4.94
N VAL A 64 18.39 -14.14 5.54
CA VAL A 64 17.19 -14.86 5.05
C VAL A 64 16.69 -14.27 3.73
N MET A 65 16.76 -12.95 3.56
CA MET A 65 16.43 -12.26 2.31
C MET A 65 17.54 -12.37 1.26
N GLY A 66 18.68 -13.00 1.57
CA GLY A 66 19.80 -13.18 0.64
C GLY A 66 20.71 -11.96 0.47
N ILE A 67 20.60 -10.97 1.36
CA ILE A 67 21.40 -9.74 1.45
C ILE A 67 22.76 -9.99 2.14
N GLU A 68 23.45 -11.06 1.76
CA GLU A 68 24.88 -11.27 2.07
C GLU A 68 25.62 -11.53 0.73
N GLY A 69 26.33 -10.52 0.19
CA GLY A 69 27.21 -10.65 -0.99
C GLY A 69 26.75 -9.99 -2.31
N ASN A 70 27.48 -10.23 -3.42
CA ASN A 70 27.25 -9.64 -4.76
C ASN A 70 26.04 -10.26 -5.51
N ILE A 71 25.72 -11.53 -5.23
CA ILE A 71 24.55 -12.24 -5.79
C ILE A 71 23.23 -11.52 -5.45
N ASN A 72 23.23 -10.77 -4.35
CA ASN A 72 22.09 -10.03 -3.82
C ASN A 72 21.55 -8.93 -4.74
N ALA A 73 22.41 -8.22 -5.48
CA ALA A 73 21.95 -7.12 -6.33
C ALA A 73 21.01 -7.64 -7.45
N VAL A 74 21.28 -8.83 -7.98
CA VAL A 74 20.45 -9.47 -9.01
C VAL A 74 19.11 -9.93 -8.42
N ILE A 75 19.08 -10.48 -7.21
CA ILE A 75 17.85 -10.91 -6.55
C ILE A 75 16.99 -9.71 -6.19
N ILE A 76 17.56 -8.66 -5.59
CA ILE A 76 16.84 -7.42 -5.27
C ILE A 76 16.31 -6.76 -6.55
N THR A 77 17.14 -6.68 -7.60
CA THR A 77 16.71 -6.13 -8.89
C THR A 77 15.60 -6.98 -9.49
N GLY A 78 15.71 -8.31 -9.44
CA GLY A 78 14.67 -9.23 -9.91
C GLY A 78 13.37 -9.07 -9.13
N PHE A 79 13.44 -8.96 -7.81
CA PHE A 79 12.28 -8.74 -6.95
C PHE A 79 11.63 -7.37 -7.22
N LEU A 80 12.44 -6.34 -7.42
CA LEU A 80 11.99 -5.00 -7.80
C LEU A 80 11.32 -5.02 -9.18
N LEU A 81 11.90 -5.72 -10.15
CA LEU A 81 11.29 -5.91 -11.48
C LEU A 81 9.97 -6.66 -11.40
N VAL A 82 9.87 -7.72 -10.60
CA VAL A 82 8.61 -8.46 -10.37
C VAL A 82 7.57 -7.53 -9.74
N PHE A 83 7.95 -6.72 -8.75
CA PHE A 83 7.07 -5.71 -8.17
C PHE A 83 6.57 -4.72 -9.21
N LEU A 84 7.46 -4.18 -10.05
CA LEU A 84 7.09 -3.28 -11.14
C LEU A 84 6.16 -3.94 -12.16
N LEU A 85 6.37 -5.22 -12.47
CA LEU A 85 5.47 -5.99 -13.34
C LEU A 85 4.09 -6.16 -12.71
N ILE A 86 4.00 -6.44 -11.42
CA ILE A 86 2.71 -6.51 -10.70
C ILE A 86 1.97 -5.18 -10.79
N PHE A 87 2.65 -4.05 -10.53
CA PHE A 87 2.03 -2.72 -10.69
C PHE A 87 1.54 -2.47 -12.11
N LYS A 88 2.36 -2.83 -13.11
CA LYS A 88 1.97 -2.71 -14.53
C LYS A 88 0.74 -3.55 -14.86
N LEU A 89 0.63 -4.77 -14.32
CA LEU A 89 -0.53 -5.63 -14.49
C LEU A 89 -1.77 -5.05 -13.82
N LEU A 90 -1.64 -4.52 -12.61
CA LEU A 90 -2.75 -3.86 -11.90
C LEU A 90 -3.29 -2.67 -12.71
N SER A 91 -2.41 -1.81 -13.24
CA SER A 91 -2.82 -0.69 -14.09
C SER A 91 -3.46 -1.16 -15.41
N ALA A 92 -3.00 -2.28 -15.98
CA ALA A 92 -3.62 -2.85 -17.17
C ALA A 92 -5.02 -3.38 -16.87
N ILE A 93 -5.21 -4.06 -15.73
CA ILE A 93 -6.51 -4.56 -15.26
C ILE A 93 -7.47 -3.39 -15.04
N GLU A 94 -7.04 -2.33 -14.34
CA GLU A 94 -7.86 -1.13 -14.11
C GLU A 94 -8.33 -0.51 -15.42
N LYS A 95 -7.46 -0.44 -16.44
CA LYS A 95 -7.82 0.08 -17.75
C LYS A 95 -8.81 -0.81 -18.49
N ILE A 96 -8.70 -2.14 -18.33
CA ILE A 96 -9.67 -3.09 -18.88
C ILE A 96 -11.02 -2.92 -18.19
N GLU A 97 -11.06 -2.78 -16.86
CA GLU A 97 -12.29 -2.53 -16.11
C GLU A 97 -12.98 -1.23 -16.56
N GLN A 98 -12.23 -0.15 -16.75
CA GLN A 98 -12.75 1.11 -17.28
C GLN A 98 -13.33 0.94 -18.69
N ASN A 99 -12.62 0.26 -19.58
CA ASN A 99 -13.08 0.02 -20.95
C ASN A 99 -14.38 -0.82 -20.98
N ILE A 100 -14.47 -1.85 -20.15
CA ILE A 100 -15.68 -2.68 -20.04
C ILE A 100 -16.84 -1.82 -19.52
N SER A 101 -16.61 -0.99 -18.50
CA SER A 101 -17.62 -0.09 -17.97
C SER A 101 -18.14 0.90 -19.03
N GLU A 102 -17.24 1.47 -19.83
CA GLU A 102 -17.62 2.35 -20.94
C GLU A 102 -18.39 1.60 -22.03
N LEU A 103 -17.97 0.39 -22.40
CA LEU A 103 -18.63 -0.41 -23.43
C LEU A 103 -20.06 -0.75 -23.00
N THR A 104 -20.25 -1.26 -21.79
CA THR A 104 -21.58 -1.57 -21.25
C THR A 104 -22.46 -0.32 -21.14
N ARG A 105 -21.89 0.84 -20.76
CA ARG A 105 -22.62 2.12 -20.74
C ARG A 105 -23.09 2.52 -22.14
N ARG A 106 -22.24 2.40 -23.15
CA ARG A 106 -22.59 2.70 -24.55
C ARG A 106 -23.69 1.77 -25.05
N GLU A 107 -23.58 0.47 -24.81
CA GLU A 107 -24.60 -0.52 -25.19
C GLU A 107 -25.95 -0.27 -24.50
N ALA A 108 -25.94 0.13 -23.23
CA ALA A 108 -27.17 0.45 -22.49
C ALA A 108 -27.86 1.75 -22.96
N LEU A 109 -27.08 2.75 -23.41
CA LEU A 109 -27.60 4.07 -23.84
C LEU A 109 -27.86 4.16 -25.36
N SER A 110 -27.25 3.29 -26.17
CA SER A 110 -27.44 3.28 -27.64
C SER A 110 -28.92 3.17 -28.03
N PRO A 111 -29.74 2.29 -27.43
CA PRO A 111 -31.16 2.20 -27.75
C PRO A 111 -31.96 3.45 -27.37
N LEU A 112 -31.55 4.17 -26.31
CA LEU A 112 -32.25 5.39 -25.86
C LEU A 112 -31.96 6.59 -26.77
N THR A 113 -30.83 6.58 -27.46
CA THR A 113 -30.41 7.67 -28.36
C THR A 113 -31.10 7.58 -29.73
N GLU A 114 -31.50 6.38 -30.17
CA GLU A 114 -32.27 6.18 -31.41
C GLU A 114 -33.77 6.50 -31.27
N ILE A 115 -34.28 6.64 -30.04
CA ILE A 115 -35.72 6.87 -29.78
C ILE A 115 -36.09 8.37 -29.80
N GLU A 116 -35.15 9.32 -29.97
CA GLU A 116 -35.56 10.71 -30.25
C GLU A 116 -36.28 10.78 -31.62
N PRO A 117 -37.62 10.97 -31.64
CA PRO A 117 -38.34 11.00 -32.88
C PRO A 117 -38.02 12.33 -33.57
N LYS A 118 -37.73 12.23 -34.85
CA LYS A 118 -37.52 13.31 -35.83
C LYS A 118 -38.81 14.14 -36.07
N SER A 119 -39.51 14.53 -35.00
CA SER A 119 -40.85 15.12 -34.98
C SER A 119 -40.83 16.60 -34.54
N ARG A 120 -39.93 17.40 -35.12
CA ARG A 120 -40.06 18.86 -35.08
C ARG A 120 -39.36 19.54 -36.26
N LYS A 121 -39.69 19.10 -37.48
CA LYS A 121 -39.46 19.86 -38.71
C LYS A 121 -40.64 19.62 -39.64
N GLY A 122 -41.58 20.54 -39.60
CA GLY A 122 -42.89 20.43 -40.23
C GLY A 122 -43.87 21.01 -39.24
N ASP A 123 -43.92 22.33 -39.23
CA ASP A 123 -45.08 23.18 -38.91
C ASP A 123 -44.51 24.59 -38.68
N GLU A 124 -44.95 25.51 -39.55
CA GLU A 124 -44.57 26.92 -39.77
C GLU A 124 -43.63 27.21 -40.96
#